data_AF-F8DDY6-F1
#
_entry.id   AF-F8DDY6-F1
#
_cell.length_a   1.000
_cell.length_b   1.000
_cell.length_c   1.000
_cell.angle_alpha   90.00
_cell.angle_beta   90.00
_cell.angle_gamma   90.00
#
_symmetry.space_group_name_H-M   'P 1'
#
loop_
_entity.id
_entity.type
_entity.pdbx_description
1 polymer ?
#
loop_
_entity_poly.entity_id
_entity_poly.type
_entity_poly.pdbx_seq_one_letter_code
_entity_poly.pdbx_strand_id
1 'polypeptide(L)'
;MSGDGSEPPTSDDPDDEPANGDFAKFWVNTDEEDEYEPIEVTNVKEEWENLTIYLPEGLREEIELAFRETSYECMRAEGHDLQKLRDFYPLLMVLGLESLEGIEGKEITDILAYSAAEYDLE
;
A
#
# COMPACT_ATOMS: atom_id res chain seq x y z
N MET A 1 8.53 -49.93 -37.27
CA MET A 1 7.40 -48.98 -37.25
C MET A 1 7.58 -48.18 -35.98
N SER A 2 8.33 -47.07 -36.02
CA SER A 2 8.00 -45.74 -36.56
C SER A 2 7.14 -44.93 -35.60
N GLY A 3 7.72 -43.81 -35.11
CA GLY A 3 7.09 -42.58 -34.63
C GLY A 3 6.34 -42.67 -33.30
N ASP A 4 6.16 -41.62 -32.52
CA ASP A 4 6.45 -40.18 -32.64
C ASP A 4 6.12 -39.61 -31.23
N GLY A 5 6.98 -38.83 -30.58
CA GLY A 5 6.82 -37.37 -30.54
C GLY A 5 5.54 -36.92 -29.81
N SER A 6 5.65 -36.46 -28.56
CA SER A 6 4.75 -35.44 -27.96
C SER A 6 5.25 -35.01 -26.58
N GLU A 7 5.75 -33.78 -26.53
CA GLU A 7 5.95 -32.94 -25.33
C GLU A 7 4.60 -32.42 -24.79
N PRO A 8 4.56 -31.78 -23.61
CA PRO A 8 3.43 -31.84 -22.67
C PRO A 8 2.33 -30.80 -22.98
N PRO A 9 1.10 -30.99 -22.46
CA PRO A 9 0.11 -29.93 -22.47
C PRO A 9 0.47 -28.87 -21.41
N THR A 10 0.64 -27.64 -21.89
CA THR A 10 0.58 -26.40 -21.12
C THR A 10 -0.83 -26.24 -20.56
N SER A 11 -0.97 -26.20 -19.23
CA SER A 11 -2.21 -25.76 -18.61
C SER A 11 -2.16 -24.23 -18.52
N ASP A 12 -2.82 -23.60 -19.49
CA ASP A 12 -3.40 -22.27 -19.35
C ASP A 12 -4.42 -22.31 -18.19
N ASP A 13 -4.12 -21.66 -17.08
CA ASP A 13 -5.12 -21.23 -16.09
C ASP A 13 -5.32 -19.72 -16.26
N PRO A 14 -6.44 -19.27 -16.85
CA PRO A 14 -6.85 -17.88 -16.84
C PRO A 14 -7.88 -17.70 -15.74
N ASP A 15 -7.46 -17.23 -14.56
CA ASP A 15 -8.32 -16.57 -13.58
C ASP A 15 -7.42 -15.88 -12.54
N ASP A 16 -6.69 -14.86 -13.02
CA ASP A 16 -6.16 -13.81 -12.18
C ASP A 16 -7.24 -12.71 -12.18
N GLU A 17 -8.22 -12.82 -11.28
CA GLU A 17 -9.16 -11.72 -11.05
C GLU A 17 -8.34 -10.54 -10.52
N PRO A 18 -8.31 -9.38 -11.21
CA PRO A 18 -7.56 -8.25 -10.73
C PRO A 18 -8.12 -7.82 -9.37
N ALA A 19 -7.23 -7.77 -8.37
CA ALA A 19 -7.54 -7.16 -7.08
C ALA A 19 -8.15 -5.79 -7.34
N ASN A 20 -9.39 -5.61 -6.88
CA ASN A 20 -10.21 -4.46 -7.19
C ASN A 20 -9.50 -3.17 -6.73
N GLY A 21 -8.86 -2.47 -7.67
CA GLY A 21 -7.97 -1.31 -7.47
C GLY A 21 -8.67 -0.02 -7.06
N ASP A 22 -9.84 -0.13 -6.41
CA ASP A 22 -10.64 1.01 -5.97
C ASP A 22 -10.03 1.76 -4.76
N PHE A 23 -8.84 1.36 -4.30
CA PHE A 23 -8.19 1.87 -3.08
C PHE A 23 -7.14 2.97 -3.29
N ALA A 24 -6.91 3.44 -4.52
CA ALA A 24 -5.89 4.46 -4.81
C ALA A 24 -6.37 5.49 -5.84
N LYS A 25 -7.61 5.94 -5.70
CA LYS A 25 -8.29 6.78 -6.68
C LYS A 25 -7.68 8.18 -6.80
N PHE A 26 -6.83 8.60 -5.87
CA PHE A 26 -6.25 9.95 -5.90
C PHE A 26 -4.87 10.03 -6.58
N TRP A 27 -4.07 8.96 -6.60
CA TRP A 27 -2.79 8.94 -7.34
C TRP A 27 -2.92 8.36 -8.76
N VAL A 28 -4.04 7.69 -9.05
CA VAL A 28 -4.47 7.35 -10.41
C VAL A 28 -5.31 8.50 -10.94
N ASN A 29 -4.66 9.56 -11.40
CA ASN A 29 -5.30 10.58 -12.22
C ASN A 29 -4.75 10.47 -13.64
N THR A 30 -5.09 9.37 -14.30
CA THR A 30 -5.04 9.24 -15.76
C THR A 30 -6.29 8.51 -16.22
N ASP A 31 -7.11 9.21 -17.01
CA ASP A 31 -8.28 8.70 -17.74
C ASP A 31 -7.88 7.72 -18.89
N GLU A 32 -6.77 7.00 -18.76
CA GLU A 32 -6.26 6.06 -19.76
C GLU A 32 -5.89 4.76 -19.05
N GLU A 33 -6.12 3.61 -19.71
CA GLU A 33 -5.71 2.27 -19.29
C GLU A 33 -4.18 2.19 -19.20
N ASP A 34 -3.56 2.89 -18.24
CA ASP A 34 -2.14 2.87 -18.04
C ASP A 34 -1.79 1.67 -17.15
N GLU A 35 -1.10 0.71 -17.77
CA GLU A 35 -0.34 -0.33 -17.11
C GLU A 35 0.46 0.30 -15.95
N TYR A 36 0.40 -0.30 -14.76
CA TYR A 36 1.15 0.19 -13.61
C TYR A 36 2.65 0.18 -13.94
N GLU A 37 3.20 1.34 -14.29
CA GLU A 37 4.64 1.51 -14.42
C GLU A 37 5.21 1.91 -13.06
N PRO A 38 5.98 1.03 -12.40
CA PRO A 38 6.60 1.36 -11.12
C PRO A 38 7.53 2.56 -11.32
N ILE A 39 7.35 3.60 -10.49
CA ILE A 39 8.23 4.77 -10.49
C ILE A 39 9.66 4.28 -10.20
N GLU A 40 10.57 4.41 -11.17
CA GLU A 40 11.98 4.06 -11.02
C GLU A 40 12.71 5.08 -10.11
N VAL A 41 12.43 5.04 -8.81
CA VAL A 41 13.17 5.82 -7.80
C VAL A 41 14.39 5.01 -7.37
N THR A 42 15.56 5.47 -7.81
CA THR A 42 16.85 4.85 -7.45
C THR A 42 17.25 5.16 -6.01
N ASN A 43 17.03 6.40 -5.54
CA ASN A 43 17.34 6.80 -4.17
C ASN A 43 16.29 7.76 -3.59
N VAL A 44 15.34 7.20 -2.85
CA VAL A 44 14.25 7.93 -2.19
C VAL A 44 14.75 9.11 -1.34
N LYS A 45 15.93 8.99 -0.71
CA LYS A 45 16.45 10.06 0.17
C LYS A 45 17.01 11.26 -0.60
N GLU A 46 17.39 11.08 -1.86
CA GLU A 46 17.89 12.15 -2.72
C GLU A 46 16.77 12.75 -3.57
N GLU A 47 15.81 11.91 -3.96
CA GLU A 47 14.77 12.27 -4.93
C GLU A 47 13.49 12.80 -4.28
N TRP A 48 13.21 12.45 -3.01
CA TRP A 48 11.96 12.85 -2.33
C TRP A 48 12.20 13.81 -1.15
N GLU A 49 11.17 14.60 -0.85
CA GLU A 49 11.18 15.57 0.25
C GLU A 49 11.11 14.87 1.61
N ASN A 50 11.87 15.37 2.58
CA ASN A 50 11.85 14.84 3.94
C ASN A 50 10.70 15.43 4.76
N LEU A 51 9.97 14.56 5.46
CA LEU A 51 9.02 14.93 6.51
C LEU A 51 9.39 14.24 7.81
N THR A 52 9.54 15.01 8.89
CA THR A 52 9.73 14.47 10.24
C THR A 52 8.43 14.64 11.03
N ILE A 53 7.89 13.52 11.55
CA ILE A 53 6.65 13.47 12.34
C ILE A 53 6.97 12.91 13.72
N TYR A 54 6.39 13.50 14.76
CA TYR A 54 6.43 12.99 16.13
C TYR A 54 5.15 12.23 16.42
N LEU A 55 5.28 11.01 16.93
CA LEU A 55 4.16 10.12 17.25
C LEU A 55 4.28 9.63 18.70
N PRO A 56 3.15 9.37 19.38
CA PRO A 56 3.13 8.58 20.61
C PRO A 56 3.78 7.22 20.40
N GLU A 57 4.33 6.67 21.47
CA GLU A 57 4.98 5.35 21.44
C GLU A 57 4.01 4.27 20.95
N GLY A 58 2.78 4.20 21.50
CA GLY A 58 1.77 3.23 21.09
C GLY A 58 1.43 3.31 19.59
N LEU A 59 1.16 4.51 19.08
CA LEU A 59 0.85 4.70 17.66
C LEU A 59 2.05 4.34 16.76
N ARG A 60 3.27 4.65 17.19
CA ARG A 60 4.48 4.25 16.47
C ARG A 60 4.62 2.73 16.42
N GLU A 61 4.34 2.02 17.51
CA GLU A 61 4.40 0.56 17.58
C GLU A 61 3.35 -0.09 16.67
N GLU A 62 2.15 0.48 16.60
CA GLU A 62 1.09 -0.01 15.70
C GLU A 62 1.48 0.15 14.23
N ILE A 63 2.05 1.29 13.84
CA ILE A 63 2.56 1.48 12.47
C ILE A 63 3.65 0.44 12.13
N GLU A 64 4.52 0.11 13.08
CA GLU A 64 5.54 -0.92 12.91
C GLU A 64 4.96 -2.34 12.81
N LEU A 65 3.88 -2.62 13.54
CA LEU A 65 3.14 -3.89 13.41
C LEU A 65 2.46 -3.98 12.04
N ALA A 66 1.72 -2.94 11.65
CA ALA A 66 1.05 -2.86 10.36
C ALA A 66 2.05 -3.06 9.20
N PHE A 67 3.22 -2.41 9.26
CA PHE A 67 4.27 -2.65 8.26
C PHE A 67 4.66 -4.12 8.13
N ARG A 68 4.89 -4.81 9.26
CA ARG A 68 5.30 -6.22 9.25
C ARG A 68 4.20 -7.12 8.68
N GLU A 69 2.96 -6.84 9.01
CA GLU A 69 1.80 -7.59 8.51
C GLU A 69 1.63 -7.38 7.00
N THR A 70 1.58 -6.13 6.54
CA THR A 70 1.44 -5.82 5.11
C THR A 70 2.62 -6.34 4.29
N SER A 71 3.85 -6.20 4.79
CA SER A 71 5.06 -6.74 4.13
C SER A 71 4.97 -8.26 3.99
N TYR A 72 4.52 -8.97 5.03
CA TYR A 72 4.33 -10.41 4.97
C TYR A 72 3.24 -10.81 3.96
N GLU A 73 2.13 -10.09 3.92
CA GLU A 73 1.03 -10.33 2.99
C GLU A 73 1.47 -10.12 1.53
N CYS A 74 2.12 -9.00 1.21
CA CYS A 74 2.65 -8.72 -0.13
C CYS A 74 3.68 -9.75 -0.57
N MET A 75 4.59 -10.14 0.33
CA MET A 75 5.59 -11.18 0.02
C MET A 75 4.92 -12.53 -0.27
N ARG A 76 3.86 -12.86 0.47
CA ARG A 76 3.12 -14.11 0.29
C ARG A 76 2.28 -14.13 -0.98
N ALA A 77 1.61 -13.02 -1.30
CA ALA A 77 0.71 -12.92 -2.44
C ALA A 77 1.47 -12.78 -3.77
N GLU A 78 2.49 -11.92 -3.80
CA GLU A 78 3.11 -11.48 -5.06
C GLU A 78 4.64 -11.62 -5.06
N GLY A 79 5.23 -12.13 -3.97
CA GLY A 79 6.69 -12.21 -3.83
C GLY A 79 7.36 -10.84 -3.69
N HIS A 80 6.59 -9.81 -3.34
CA HIS A 80 7.07 -8.44 -3.22
C HIS A 80 7.48 -8.10 -1.79
N ASP A 81 8.75 -7.75 -1.60
CA ASP A 81 9.30 -7.30 -0.31
C ASP A 81 9.19 -5.78 -0.17
N LEU A 82 8.24 -5.33 0.66
CA LEU A 82 7.98 -3.90 0.88
C LEU A 82 9.12 -3.19 1.60
N GLN A 83 9.56 -2.08 1.04
CA GLN A 83 10.46 -1.14 1.68
C GLN A 83 9.68 -0.06 2.45
N LYS A 84 10.02 0.13 3.73
CA LYS A 84 9.33 1.13 4.59
C LYS A 84 9.22 2.52 3.97
N LEU A 85 10.35 3.06 3.52
CA LEU A 85 10.44 4.46 3.06
C LEU A 85 9.86 4.67 1.66
N ARG A 86 10.04 3.68 0.77
CA ARG A 86 9.63 3.79 -0.63
C ARG A 86 8.18 3.38 -0.85
N ASP A 87 7.73 2.36 -0.11
CA ASP A 87 6.48 1.68 -0.43
C ASP A 87 5.45 1.90 0.69
N PHE A 88 5.78 1.51 1.93
CA PHE A 88 4.79 1.49 3.02
C PHE A 88 4.35 2.86 3.52
N TYR A 89 5.28 3.78 3.85
CA TYR A 89 4.88 5.10 4.36
C TYR A 89 4.09 5.91 3.33
N PRO A 90 4.48 5.96 2.04
CA PRO A 90 3.63 6.57 1.02
C PRO A 90 2.25 5.96 0.98
N LEU A 91 2.13 4.62 0.90
CA LEU A 91 0.83 3.92 0.90
C LEU A 91 -0.03 4.31 2.11
N LEU A 92 0.55 4.30 3.31
CA LEU A 92 -0.14 4.69 4.54
C LEU A 92 -0.67 6.14 4.47
N MET A 93 0.14 7.07 3.95
CA MET A 93 -0.25 8.47 3.81
C MET A 93 -1.31 8.67 2.73
N VAL A 94 -1.24 7.94 1.61
CA VAL A 94 -2.27 7.95 0.56
C VAL A 94 -3.61 7.53 1.13
N LEU A 95 -3.68 6.35 1.74
CA LEU A 95 -4.91 5.81 2.32
C LEU A 95 -5.44 6.71 3.44
N GLY A 96 -4.54 7.31 4.22
CA GLY A 96 -4.91 8.28 5.25
C GLY A 96 -5.54 9.55 4.68
N LEU A 97 -4.98 10.11 3.59
CA LEU A 97 -5.54 11.29 2.91
C LEU A 97 -6.89 10.98 2.28
N GLU A 98 -7.01 9.85 1.57
CA GLU A 98 -8.28 9.42 0.98
C GLU A 98 -9.36 9.21 2.05
N SER A 99 -8.98 8.65 3.20
CA SER A 99 -9.90 8.50 4.34
C SER A 99 -10.40 9.84 4.87
N LEU A 100 -9.63 10.92 4.75
CA LEU A 100 -10.01 12.26 5.22
C LEU A 100 -10.95 13.00 4.25
N GLU A 101 -10.93 12.71 2.95
CA GLU A 101 -11.70 13.45 1.93
C GLU A 101 -13.23 13.39 2.15
N GLY A 102 -13.71 12.34 2.83
CA GLY A 102 -15.13 12.12 3.10
C GLY A 102 -15.61 12.55 4.50
N ILE A 103 -14.72 13.03 5.37
CA ILE A 103 -15.05 13.26 6.79
C ILE A 103 -15.37 14.74 7.04
N GLU A 104 -16.53 15.00 7.66
CA GLU A 104 -16.90 16.38 8.02
C GLU A 104 -16.05 16.90 9.18
N GLY A 105 -15.82 18.22 9.24
CA GLY A 105 -14.96 18.82 10.28
C GLY A 105 -15.38 18.49 11.73
N LYS A 106 -16.67 18.28 11.99
CA LYS A 106 -17.15 17.84 13.31
C LYS A 106 -16.71 16.40 13.62
N GLU A 107 -16.84 15.50 12.65
CA GLU A 107 -16.41 14.11 12.80
C GLU A 107 -14.90 14.02 12.98
N ILE A 108 -14.12 14.87 12.28
CA ILE A 108 -12.67 14.99 12.51
C ILE A 108 -12.38 15.35 13.97
N THR A 109 -13.09 16.32 14.56
CA THR A 109 -12.86 16.67 15.97
C THR A 109 -13.23 15.55 16.95
N ASP A 110 -14.27 14.78 16.64
CA ASP A 110 -14.65 13.62 17.46
C ASP A 110 -13.58 12.51 17.36
N ILE A 111 -13.03 12.28 16.15
CA ILE A 111 -11.91 11.34 15.91
C ILE A 111 -10.64 11.79 16.63
N LEU A 112 -10.32 13.09 16.61
CA LEU A 112 -9.16 13.64 17.33
C LEU A 112 -9.29 13.44 18.85
N ALA A 113 -10.49 13.63 19.41
CA ALA A 113 -10.72 13.39 20.83
C ALA A 113 -10.58 11.90 21.18
N TYR A 114 -11.09 11.01 20.33
CA TYR A 114 -10.94 9.57 20.49
C TYR A 114 -9.48 9.13 20.39
N SER A 115 -8.75 9.53 19.36
CA SER A 115 -7.34 9.14 19.17
C SER A 115 -6.45 9.70 20.27
N ALA A 116 -6.78 10.88 20.81
CA ALA A 116 -6.08 11.42 21.96
C ALA A 116 -6.25 10.55 23.22
N ALA A 117 -7.45 10.01 23.44
CA ALA A 117 -7.72 9.12 24.56
C ALA A 117 -7.12 7.72 24.37
N GLU A 118 -7.12 7.19 23.14
CA GLU A 118 -6.60 5.85 22.85
C GLU A 118 -5.08 5.77 22.97
N TYR A 119 -4.36 6.80 22.49
CA TYR A 119 -2.90 6.83 22.46
C TYR A 119 -2.26 7.69 23.55
N ASP A 120 -3.03 8.04 24.58
CA ASP A 120 -2.60 8.89 25.69
C ASP A 120 -1.86 10.17 25.23
N LEU A 121 -2.46 10.89 24.26
CA LEU A 121 -2.00 12.21 23.81
C LEU A 121 -2.40 13.28 24.84
N GLU A 122 -1.84 13.24 26.05
CA GLU A 122 -2.03 14.27 27.08
C GLU A 122 -0.99 15.40 27.03
#